data_AF-A0AAV4PGQ3-F1
#
_entry.id   AF-A0AAV4PGQ3-F1
#
_cell.length_a   1.000
_cell.length_b   1.000
_cell.length_c   1.000
_cell.angle_alpha   90.00
_cell.angle_beta   90.00
_cell.angle_gamma   90.00
#
_symmetry.space_group_name_H-M   'P 1'
#
loop_
_entity.id
_entity.type
_entity.pdbx_description
1 polymer ?
#
loop_
_entity_poly.entity_id
_entity_poly.type
_entity_poly.pdbx_seq_one_letter_code
_entity_poly.pdbx_strand_id
1 'polypeptide(L)'
;MRMLILLPERRNGLSDMESELTNDILSEIPLNLREVPVQVTLPRFIVHKCAVQVNEEGGEAAAVTGVSAGVRTGGPLVPLFTADHPFLFLFKIES
;
A
#
# COMPACT_ATOMS: atom_id res chain seq x y z
N MET A 1 3.17 11.88 9.73
CA MET A 1 2.04 10.93 9.74
C MET A 1 2.25 9.95 8.61
N ARG A 2 2.31 8.65 8.90
CA ARG A 2 2.55 7.59 7.89
C ARG A 2 1.35 6.66 7.86
N MET A 3 0.93 6.25 6.66
CA MET A 3 -0.12 5.25 6.46
C MET A 3 0.53 3.95 5.99
N LEU A 4 0.36 2.87 6.75
CA LEU A 4 0.79 1.53 6.38
C LEU A 4 -0.43 0.76 5.87
N ILE A 5 -0.32 0.16 4.69
CA ILE A 5 -1.37 -0.71 4.12
C ILE A 5 -0.84 -2.13 4.11
N LEU A 6 -1.61 -3.04 4.70
CA LEU A 6 -1.30 -4.47 4.74
C LEU A 6 -2.36 -5.20 3.93
N LEU A 7 -1.95 -5.80 2.82
CA LEU A 7 -2.79 -6.61 1.96
C LEU A 7 -2.39 -8.08 2.15
N PRO A 8 -3.27 -8.93 2.67
CA PRO A 8 -3.01 -10.37 2.74
C PRO A 8 -2.69 -10.95 1.35
N GLU A 9 -1.89 -12.01 1.29
CA GLU A 9 -1.66 -12.69 0.01
C GLU A 9 -2.93 -13.44 -0.48
N ARG A 10 -3.78 -13.85 0.46
CA ARG A 10 -5.01 -14.59 0.21
C ARG A 10 -6.22 -13.70 0.43
N ARG A 11 -7.19 -13.77 -0.49
CA ARG A 11 -8.46 -13.02 -0.40
C ARG A 11 -9.25 -13.22 0.90
N ASN A 12 -9.13 -14.37 1.55
CA ASN A 12 -9.78 -14.71 2.82
C ASN A 12 -8.81 -14.74 4.02
N GLY A 13 -7.54 -14.35 3.84
CA GLY A 13 -6.49 -14.44 4.85
C GLY A 13 -6.46 -13.29 5.86
N LEU A 14 -7.49 -12.43 5.88
CA LEU A 14 -7.51 -11.27 6.77
C LEU A 14 -7.49 -11.69 8.26
N SER A 15 -8.30 -12.69 8.63
CA SER A 15 -8.37 -13.17 10.03
C SER A 15 -7.06 -13.80 10.50
N ASP A 16 -6.37 -14.52 9.61
CA ASP A 16 -5.08 -15.13 9.90
C ASP A 16 -4.04 -14.02 10.13
N MET A 17 -4.00 -13.03 9.25
CA MET A 17 -3.12 -11.88 9.37
C MET A 17 -3.40 -11.06 10.64
N GLU A 18 -4.67 -10.81 10.97
CA GLU A 18 -5.06 -10.11 12.20
C GLU A 18 -4.60 -10.83 13.46
N SER A 19 -4.63 -12.17 13.46
CA SER A 19 -4.19 -12.99 14.60
C SER A 19 -2.67 -12.96 14.79
N GLU A 20 -1.92 -12.75 13.70
CA GLU A 20 -0.46 -12.66 13.71
C GLU A 20 0.04 -11.24 13.97
N LEU A 21 -0.80 -10.21 13.88
CA LEU A 21 -0.40 -8.82 14.10
C LEU A 21 -0.19 -8.53 15.60
N THR A 22 1.06 -8.71 16.03
CA THR A 22 1.53 -8.29 17.36
C THR A 22 2.25 -6.94 17.30
N ASN A 23 2.36 -6.26 18.45
CA ASN A 23 3.08 -4.99 18.55
C ASN A 23 4.54 -5.09 18.09
N ASP A 24 5.18 -6.24 18.32
CA ASP A 24 6.56 -6.49 17.93
C ASP A 24 6.68 -6.49 16.40
N ILE A 25 5.80 -7.21 15.71
CA ILE A 25 5.75 -7.25 14.23
C ILE A 25 5.44 -5.86 13.65
N LEU A 26 4.54 -5.09 14.28
CA LEU A 26 4.25 -3.72 13.86
C LEU A 26 5.45 -2.77 13.98
N SER A 27 6.38 -3.05 14.89
CA SER A 27 7.62 -2.29 15.05
C SER A 27 8.68 -2.68 14.02
N GLU A 28 8.67 -3.95 13.57
CA GLU A 28 9.65 -4.51 12.63
C GLU A 28 9.29 -4.28 11.16
N ILE A 29 8.00 -4.25 10.81
CA ILE A 29 7.56 -4.05 9.42
C ILE A 29 8.19 -2.77 8.83
N PRO A 30 8.12 -1.59 9.47
CA PRO A 30 8.71 -0.36 8.91
C PRO A 30 10.23 -0.42 8.74
N LEU A 31 10.93 -1.24 9.54
CA LEU A 31 12.38 -1.37 9.48
C LEU A 31 12.84 -2.18 8.27
N ASN A 32 11.96 -3.03 7.72
CA ASN A 32 12.27 -3.91 6.59
C ASN A 32 11.67 -3.43 5.25
N LEU A 33 11.04 -2.25 5.22
CA LEU A 33 10.52 -1.67 3.99
C LEU A 33 11.67 -1.21 3.08
N ARG A 34 11.50 -1.42 1.78
CA ARG A 34 12.40 -0.92 0.74
C ARG A 34 11.69 0.15 -0.06
N GLU A 35 12.36 1.27 -0.28
CA GLU A 35 11.89 2.31 -1.19
C GLU A 35 12.09 1.83 -2.63
N VAL A 36 11.01 1.38 -3.25
CA VAL A 36 10.98 0.97 -4.66
C VAL A 36 9.83 1.68 -5.36
N PRO A 37 9.95 2.00 -6.66
CA PRO A 37 8.81 2.49 -7.42
C PRO A 37 7.76 1.37 -7.52
N VAL A 38 6.55 1.63 -7.03
CA VAL A 38 5.41 0.70 -7.05
C VAL A 38 4.23 1.37 -7.74
N GLN A 39 3.58 0.67 -8.67
CA GLN A 39 2.29 1.10 -9.17
C GLN A 39 1.22 0.70 -8.15
N VAL A 40 0.52 1.67 -7.56
CA VAL A 40 -0.44 1.43 -6.48
C VAL A 40 -1.86 1.68 -6.97
N THR A 41 -2.77 0.74 -6.68
CA THR A 41 -4.21 0.87 -6.90
C THR A 41 -4.93 0.63 -5.58
N LEU A 42 -5.60 1.66 -5.07
CA LEU A 42 -6.36 1.64 -3.82
C LEU A 42 -7.80 2.09 -4.10
N PRO A 43 -8.82 1.37 -3.61
CA PRO A 43 -10.20 1.82 -3.74
C PRO A 43 -10.44 3.05 -2.88
N ARG A 44 -11.34 3.93 -3.32
CA ARG A 44 -11.83 5.03 -2.49
C ARG A 44 -12.76 4.48 -1.40
N PHE A 45 -12.52 4.83 -0.14
CA PHE A 45 -13.37 4.42 0.97
C PHE A 45 -13.58 5.56 1.99
N ILE A 46 -14.70 5.48 2.71
CA ILE A 46 -15.09 6.43 3.77
C ILE A 46 -15.40 5.63 5.02
N VAL A 47 -14.80 6.02 6.14
CA VAL A 47 -15.09 5.44 7.45
C VAL A 47 -15.91 6.45 8.26
N HIS A 48 -17.15 6.11 8.63
CA HIS A 48 -18.09 7.04 9.27
C HIS A 48 -17.84 7.30 10.77
N LYS A 49 -16.97 6.52 11.44
CA LYS A 49 -16.79 6.59 12.90
C LYS A 49 -15.52 7.32 13.36
N CYS A 50 -14.56 7.48 12.46
CA CYS A 50 -13.42 8.38 12.55
C CYS A 50 -13.40 9.06 11.18
N ALA A 51 -13.56 10.38 11.10
CA ALA A 51 -13.67 11.10 9.82
C ALA A 51 -12.32 11.05 9.05
N VAL A 52 -12.05 9.90 8.44
CA VAL A 52 -10.91 9.63 7.57
C VAL A 52 -11.49 9.38 6.20
N GLN A 53 -11.32 10.37 5.32
CA GLN A 53 -11.62 10.25 3.91
C GLN A 53 -10.31 9.99 3.19
N VAL A 54 -10.21 8.85 2.51
CA VAL A 54 -9.08 8.60 1.61
C VAL A 54 -9.51 9.07 0.22
N ASN A 55 -8.96 10.20 -0.21
CA ASN A 55 -9.08 10.76 -1.55
C ASN A 55 -7.71 10.68 -2.26
N GLU A 56 -7.72 10.85 -3.58
CA GLU A 56 -6.50 10.95 -4.39
C GLU A 56 -5.87 12.36 -4.30
N GLU A 57 -6.32 13.21 -3.36
CA GLU A 57 -5.81 14.58 -3.23
C GLU A 57 -4.45 14.58 -2.52
N GLY A 58 -3.40 14.62 -3.33
CA GLY A 58 -2.16 15.33 -2.97
C GLY A 58 -1.17 14.55 -2.11
N GLY A 59 -0.49 13.59 -2.72
CA GLY A 59 0.95 13.43 -2.54
C GLY A 59 1.53 13.34 -3.94
N GLU A 60 2.57 14.11 -4.28
CA GLU A 60 3.27 14.01 -5.56
C GLU A 60 3.75 12.56 -5.78
N ALA A 61 2.89 11.73 -6.38
CA ALA A 61 3.30 10.51 -7.01
C ALA A 61 3.99 10.93 -8.30
N ALA A 62 5.29 11.20 -8.21
CA ALA A 62 6.15 11.36 -9.36
C ALA A 62 6.23 10.02 -10.11
N ALA A 63 5.15 9.65 -10.79
CA ALA A 63 5.16 8.62 -11.81
C ALA A 63 5.79 9.21 -13.08
N VAL A 64 7.10 9.50 -13.03
CA VAL A 64 7.88 9.65 -14.25
C VAL A 64 8.28 8.24 -14.68
N THR A 65 7.46 7.65 -15.52
CA THR A 65 7.93 6.59 -16.42
C THR A 65 7.82 7.13 -17.83
N GLY A 66 8.85 7.87 -18.25
CA GLY A 66 9.02 8.24 -19.65
C GLY A 66 9.22 6.97 -20.46
N VAL A 67 8.19 6.56 -21.20
CA VAL A 67 8.32 5.52 -22.23
C VAL A 67 8.30 6.23 -23.58
N SER A 68 9.50 6.44 -24.13
CA SER A 68 9.68 6.74 -25.55
C SER A 68 9.24 5.53 -26.38
N ALA A 69 8.50 5.81 -27.45
CA ALA A 69 8.00 4.81 -28.39
C ALA A 69 9.15 4.01 -29.02
N GLY A 70 9.11 2.68 -28.88
CA GLY A 70 10.06 1.74 -29.48
C GLY A 70 9.66 0.30 -29.22
N VAL A 71 9.83 -0.57 -30.22
CA VAL A 71 9.33 -1.95 -30.29
C VAL A 71 9.83 -2.84 -29.12
N ARG A 72 8.96 -3.71 -28.62
CA ARG A 72 8.94 -4.38 -27.29
C ARG A 72 9.98 -5.50 -27.09
N THR A 73 10.60 -5.57 -25.90
CA THR A 73 10.79 -6.80 -25.07
C THR A 73 11.31 -6.42 -23.66
N GLY A 74 10.47 -6.52 -22.62
CA GLY A 74 10.89 -6.58 -21.21
C GLY A 74 11.54 -5.34 -20.59
N GLY A 75 10.78 -4.26 -20.36
CA GLY A 75 11.21 -3.21 -19.42
C GLY A 75 11.22 -3.73 -17.96
N PRO A 76 11.88 -3.03 -17.02
CA PRO A 76 11.86 -3.42 -15.61
C PRO A 76 10.40 -3.56 -15.15
N LEU A 77 10.06 -4.76 -14.66
CA LEU A 77 8.73 -5.04 -14.11
C LEU A 77 8.57 -4.17 -12.85
N VAL A 78 7.86 -3.06 -12.98
CA VAL A 78 7.46 -2.25 -11.84
C VAL A 78 6.48 -3.09 -11.03
N PRO A 79 6.74 -3.36 -9.74
CA PRO A 79 5.81 -4.09 -8.91
C PRO A 79 4.45 -3.38 -8.86
N LEU A 80 3.39 -4.16 -9.02
CA LEU A 80 2.01 -3.69 -8.93
C LEU A 80 1.46 -4.07 -7.56
N PHE A 81 0.89 -3.09 -6.86
CA PHE A 81 0.14 -3.27 -5.63
C PHE A 81 -1.33 -2.92 -5.90
N THR A 82 -2.23 -3.89 -5.81
CA THR A 82 -3.66 -3.69 -6.04
C THR A 82 -4.45 -4.21 -4.86
N ALA A 83 -5.10 -3.31 -4.12
CA ALA A 83 -5.99 -3.68 -3.02
C ALA A 83 -7.38 -4.10 -3.57
N ASP A 84 -7.46 -5.31 -4.12
CA ASP A 84 -8.66 -5.88 -4.76
C ASP A 84 -9.50 -6.79 -3.84
N HIS A 85 -9.10 -6.92 -2.57
CA HIS A 85 -9.75 -7.75 -1.56
C HIS A 85 -9.51 -7.17 -0.15
N PRO A 86 -10.11 -7.73 0.93
CA PRO A 86 -10.01 -7.14 2.27
C PRO A 86 -8.57 -6.90 2.72
N PHE A 87 -8.29 -5.69 3.21
CA PHE A 87 -6.97 -5.23 3.61
C PHE A 87 -7.07 -4.44 4.93
N LEU A 88 -5.92 -4.28 5.61
CA LEU A 88 -5.80 -3.40 6.78
C LEU A 88 -5.05 -2.13 6.41
N PHE A 89 -5.39 -1.04 7.09
CA PHE A 89 -4.64 0.21 7.04
C PHE A 89 -4.42 0.75 8.45
N LEU A 90 -3.23 1.30 8.69
CA LEU A 90 -2.79 1.78 9.99
C LEU A 90 -2.22 3.18 9.83
N PHE A 91 -2.60 4.10 10.71
CA PHE A 91 -1.96 5.41 10.80
C PHE A 91 -0.94 5.41 11.93
N LYS A 92 0.34 5.54 11.58
CA LYS A 92 1.40 5.79 12.55
C LYS A 92 1.57 7.30 12.72
N ILE A 93 1.32 7.75 13.94
CA ILE A 93 1.65 9.09 14.40
C ILE A 93 3.06 9.00 14.97
N GLU A 94 3.99 9.75 14.39
CA GLU A 94 5.34 9.92 14.94
C GLU A 94 5.32 11.22 15.73
N SER A 95 5.67 11.15 17.00
CA SER A 95 5.87 12.32 17.86
C SER A 95 7.33 12.74 17.88
#